data_AF-A0A7K5VJV2-F1
#
_entry.id   AF-A0A7K5VJV2-F1
#
_cell.length_a   1.000
_cell.length_b   1.000
_cell.length_c   1.000
_cell.angle_alpha   90.00
_cell.angle_beta   90.00
_cell.angle_gamma   90.00
#
_symmetry.space_group_name_H-M   'P 1'
#
loop_
_entity.id
_entity.type
_entity.pdbx_description
1 polymer ?
#
loop_
_entity_poly.entity_id
_entity_poly.type
_entity_poly.pdbx_seq_one_letter_code
_entity_poly.pdbx_strand_id
1 'polypeptide(L)'
;PFSSIFPGAIPECHPTISPRMYHTCMAPISLAVILALSFLVKRRRLHPSCWHGVPGLPSPANFLEEESSRWPAVAVFGILFCSLCELVLDKDPLPLVGPSSPSAREYWKILALLYYPAFYFPLLACATGRHRLGYLAGSLLAWGHCLVHVWQKVECPQSPKIQALYALLSHVPTALSLLLLSLWYPALLGRSLCGDGPEPREIPGSGYYRRYLKAVLCKRGRKGSSVRIQESLQARIRSCLRSYIYVPEEGFRIPLKLVLSVTMAVIAVYQVALLLLVAFVPTIRIVRAGMTKDIVVLLVQFGLVPSDNPAVPGDMEKELSTARHYLWSLEVCYICSLALSCLLTCAMLLRTLGTHRSNLRALYRGAVLEVFPKARSLRPSRQAVVCWISFASFQAAFACLGLLIQQVIFFLCSVAFAFLVVIPLQAGTGSLLFGIIRNMWPFWLALVVAVLVQNLLAHFQFLERNSLQKELTNR
;
A
#
# COMPACT_ATOMS: atom_id res chain seq x y z
N PRO A 1 5.19 -35.42 18.66
CA PRO A 1 5.52 -34.51 17.53
C PRO A 1 5.59 -33.02 17.95
N PHE A 2 6.29 -32.73 19.05
CA PHE A 2 6.28 -31.43 19.75
C PHE A 2 7.60 -30.63 19.60
N SER A 3 8.46 -30.98 18.64
CA SER A 3 9.85 -30.47 18.58
C SER A 3 10.17 -29.50 17.44
N SER A 4 9.20 -29.00 16.67
CA SER A 4 9.49 -28.16 15.49
C SER A 4 8.97 -26.72 15.52
N ILE A 5 8.33 -26.26 16.61
CA ILE A 5 7.72 -24.91 16.66
C ILE A 5 8.68 -23.83 17.20
N PHE A 6 9.78 -24.23 17.82
CA PHE A 6 10.85 -23.33 18.24
C PHE A 6 12.15 -23.74 17.55
N PRO A 7 12.58 -23.07 16.47
CA PRO A 7 13.99 -23.12 16.14
C PRO A 7 14.72 -22.47 17.32
N GLY A 8 15.62 -23.23 17.95
CA GLY A 8 16.65 -22.68 18.81
C GLY A 8 17.37 -21.54 18.09
N ALA A 9 17.96 -20.62 18.86
CA ALA A 9 18.64 -19.42 18.38
C ALA A 9 19.18 -19.57 16.96
N ILE A 10 18.53 -18.91 15.99
CA ILE A 10 18.94 -18.98 14.58
C ILE A 10 20.38 -18.42 14.55
N PRO A 11 21.38 -19.22 14.15
CA PRO A 11 22.76 -18.77 14.13
C PRO A 11 22.89 -17.56 13.20
N GLU A 12 23.73 -16.60 13.59
CA GLU A 12 24.00 -15.44 12.74
C GLU A 12 24.64 -15.90 11.43
N CYS A 13 23.88 -15.80 10.34
CA CYS A 13 24.36 -16.12 9.00
C CYS A 13 25.06 -14.90 8.40
N HIS A 14 26.35 -15.03 8.12
CA HIS A 14 27.11 -14.02 7.42
C HIS A 14 27.17 -14.37 5.93
N PRO A 15 26.56 -13.57 5.04
CA PRO A 15 26.66 -13.82 3.60
C PRO A 15 28.09 -13.57 3.12
N THR A 16 28.50 -14.29 2.08
CA THR A 16 29.81 -14.16 1.43
C THR A 16 30.04 -12.73 0.95
N ILE A 17 28.97 -12.07 0.48
CA ILE A 17 28.97 -10.64 0.16
C ILE A 17 28.28 -9.87 1.31
N SER A 18 29.09 -9.38 2.24
CA SER A 18 28.56 -8.54 3.33
C SER A 18 27.90 -7.26 2.79
N PRO A 19 26.84 -6.74 3.44
CA PRO A 19 26.22 -5.47 3.05
C PRO A 19 27.22 -4.33 2.95
N ARG A 20 28.23 -4.30 3.84
CA ARG A 20 29.32 -3.32 3.81
C ARG A 20 30.14 -3.40 2.53
N MET A 21 30.55 -4.59 2.11
CA MET A 21 31.28 -4.78 0.84
C MET A 21 30.42 -4.36 -0.35
N TYR A 22 29.15 -4.75 -0.38
CA TYR A 22 28.21 -4.34 -1.43
C TYR A 22 28.14 -2.82 -1.58
N HIS A 23 27.90 -2.09 -0.49
CA HIS A 23 27.82 -0.63 -0.54
C HIS A 23 29.17 0.04 -0.83
N THR A 24 30.29 -0.56 -0.40
CA THR A 24 31.64 -0.04 -0.66
C THR A 24 32.02 -0.19 -2.14
N CYS A 25 31.60 -1.26 -2.80
CA CYS A 25 31.85 -1.49 -4.23
C CYS A 25 30.84 -0.77 -5.14
N MET A 26 29.54 -0.82 -4.82
CA MET A 26 28.50 -0.26 -5.71
C MET A 26 28.37 1.25 -5.60
N ALA A 27 28.64 1.87 -4.44
CA ALA A 27 28.55 3.33 -4.31
C ALA A 27 29.49 4.10 -5.26
N PRO A 28 30.80 3.75 -5.40
CA PRO A 28 31.67 4.42 -6.36
C PRO A 28 31.26 4.13 -7.81
N ILE A 29 30.74 2.93 -8.11
CA ILE A 29 30.20 2.61 -9.44
C ILE A 29 29.00 3.51 -9.77
N SER A 30 28.04 3.64 -8.85
CA SER A 30 26.90 4.55 -8.98
C SER A 30 27.36 5.99 -9.20
N LEU A 31 28.35 6.47 -8.42
CA LEU A 31 28.92 7.81 -8.59
C LEU A 31 29.59 7.99 -9.96
N ALA A 32 30.39 7.01 -10.40
CA ALA A 32 31.05 7.02 -11.69
C ALA A 32 30.05 7.08 -12.85
N VAL A 33 28.94 6.32 -12.77
CA VAL A 33 27.87 6.38 -13.78
C VAL A 33 27.17 7.74 -13.77
N ILE A 34 26.91 8.34 -12.61
CA ILE A 34 26.34 9.70 -12.54
C ILE A 34 27.27 10.72 -13.21
N LEU A 35 28.56 10.66 -12.92
CA LEU A 35 29.56 11.54 -13.51
C LEU A 35 29.64 11.33 -15.03
N ALA A 36 29.71 10.08 -15.51
CA ALA A 36 29.71 9.76 -16.92
C ALA A 36 28.46 10.29 -17.64
N LEU A 37 27.26 10.07 -17.06
CA LEU A 37 26.01 10.62 -17.58
C LEU A 37 25.99 12.15 -17.57
N SER A 38 26.64 12.79 -16.59
CA SER A 38 26.72 14.25 -16.50
C SER A 38 27.56 14.88 -17.61
N PHE A 39 28.53 14.14 -18.16
CA PHE A 39 29.28 14.56 -19.35
C PHE A 39 28.48 14.40 -20.65
N LEU A 40 27.48 13.52 -20.66
CA LEU A 40 26.58 13.32 -21.80
C LEU A 40 25.44 14.36 -21.87
N VAL A 41 25.21 15.13 -20.79
CA VAL A 41 24.11 16.08 -20.69
C VAL A 41 24.64 17.51 -20.52
N LYS A 42 24.11 18.44 -21.32
CA LYS A 42 24.44 19.88 -21.21
C LYS A 42 23.54 20.60 -20.20
N ARG A 43 24.12 21.53 -19.44
CA ARG A 43 23.47 22.50 -18.54
C ARG A 43 22.55 23.41 -19.35
N ARG A 44 21.34 23.64 -18.83
CA ARG A 44 20.32 24.47 -19.49
C ARG A 44 20.26 25.94 -19.02
N ARG A 45 20.70 26.25 -17.80
CA ARG A 45 20.51 27.60 -17.21
C ARG A 45 21.71 28.17 -16.45
N LEU A 46 22.49 27.36 -15.72
CA LEU A 46 23.61 27.85 -14.91
C LEU A 46 24.93 27.78 -15.69
N HIS A 47 25.60 28.93 -15.83
CA HIS A 47 26.93 29.12 -16.42
C HIS A 47 27.18 28.39 -17.76
N PRO A 48 26.36 28.64 -18.81
CA PRO A 48 26.45 27.95 -20.10
C PRO A 48 27.79 28.15 -20.83
N SER A 49 28.50 29.25 -20.56
CA SER A 49 29.75 29.62 -21.20
C SER A 49 30.99 28.87 -20.67
N CYS A 50 30.89 28.17 -19.53
CA CYS A 50 31.99 27.36 -18.99
C CYS A 50 31.88 25.94 -19.53
N TRP A 51 32.98 25.43 -20.10
CA TRP A 51 33.10 24.04 -20.58
C TRP A 51 31.95 23.63 -21.53
N HIS A 52 31.53 24.53 -22.42
CA HIS A 52 30.42 24.31 -23.37
C HIS A 52 29.10 23.85 -22.71
N GLY A 53 28.91 24.19 -21.43
CA GLY A 53 27.74 23.82 -20.65
C GLY A 53 27.81 22.42 -20.02
N VAL A 54 28.96 21.76 -19.95
CA VAL A 54 29.14 20.43 -19.32
C VAL A 54 29.96 20.59 -18.02
N PRO A 55 29.77 19.80 -16.95
CA PRO A 55 28.81 18.70 -16.74
C PRO A 55 27.42 19.17 -16.30
N GLY A 56 26.36 18.66 -16.93
CA GLY A 56 24.97 18.89 -16.54
C GLY A 56 24.41 17.69 -15.76
N LEU A 57 23.85 17.92 -14.57
CA LEU A 57 23.23 16.83 -13.81
C LEU A 57 22.00 16.30 -14.57
N PRO A 58 21.91 14.99 -14.87
CA PRO A 58 20.75 14.42 -15.53
C PRO A 58 19.51 14.61 -14.65
N SER A 59 18.39 15.02 -15.24
CA SER A 59 17.13 15.07 -14.49
C SER A 59 16.63 13.64 -14.25
N PRO A 60 16.23 13.27 -13.01
CA PRO A 60 15.86 11.90 -12.67
C PRO A 60 14.72 11.40 -13.55
N ALA A 61 13.65 12.16 -13.76
CA ALA A 61 12.61 11.84 -14.73
C ALA A 61 11.79 13.09 -14.96
N ASN A 62 11.23 13.25 -16.16
CA ASN A 62 10.26 14.32 -16.37
C ASN A 62 8.90 13.88 -15.81
N PHE A 63 8.66 14.16 -14.53
CA PHE A 63 7.39 13.82 -13.84
C PHE A 63 6.16 14.51 -14.44
N LEU A 64 6.36 15.53 -15.29
CA LEU A 64 5.32 16.26 -16.00
C LEU A 64 5.08 15.69 -17.41
N GLU A 65 6.02 14.93 -17.97
CA GLU A 65 5.80 14.25 -19.26
C GLU A 65 4.92 13.02 -19.04
N GLU A 66 3.75 13.05 -19.69
CA GLU A 66 2.74 12.01 -19.53
C GLU A 66 3.08 10.71 -20.29
N GLU A 67 4.10 10.75 -21.17
CA GLU A 67 4.38 9.69 -22.15
C GLU A 67 5.67 8.87 -21.94
N SER A 68 6.61 9.31 -21.10
CA SER A 68 7.84 8.53 -20.86
C SER A 68 7.54 7.17 -20.22
N SER A 69 8.42 6.18 -20.43
CA SER A 69 8.29 4.86 -19.79
C SER A 69 8.22 5.03 -18.27
N ARG A 70 7.07 4.65 -17.68
CA ARG A 70 6.75 4.89 -16.27
C ARG A 70 7.41 3.87 -15.34
N TRP A 71 7.65 2.68 -15.88
CA TRP A 71 8.10 1.51 -15.15
C TRP A 71 9.43 1.69 -14.41
N PRO A 72 10.47 2.32 -15.01
CA PRO A 72 11.72 2.54 -14.30
C PRO A 72 11.56 3.44 -13.07
N ALA A 73 10.78 4.51 -13.20
CA ALA A 73 10.48 5.39 -12.07
C ALA A 73 9.70 4.64 -10.99
N VAL A 74 8.66 3.89 -11.36
CA VAL A 74 7.84 3.12 -10.42
C VAL A 74 8.68 2.09 -9.65
N ALA A 75 9.57 1.37 -10.34
CA ALA A 75 10.46 0.40 -9.72
C ALA A 75 11.47 1.05 -8.77
N VAL A 76 12.18 2.09 -9.20
CA VAL A 76 13.18 2.77 -8.37
C VAL A 76 12.56 3.39 -7.11
N PHE A 77 11.41 4.06 -7.23
CA PHE A 77 10.70 4.59 -6.06
C PHE A 77 10.24 3.46 -5.12
N GLY A 78 9.79 2.32 -5.67
CA GLY A 78 9.45 1.14 -4.88
C GLY A 78 10.64 0.60 -4.08
N ILE A 79 11.82 0.50 -4.69
CA ILE A 79 13.08 0.11 -4.02
C ILE A 79 13.39 1.11 -2.90
N LEU A 80 13.38 2.41 -3.19
CA LEU A 80 13.67 3.46 -2.20
C LEU A 80 12.74 3.38 -0.99
N PHE A 81 11.45 3.11 -1.20
CA PHE A 81 10.51 2.97 -0.12
C PHE A 81 10.74 1.71 0.72
N CYS A 82 11.07 0.58 0.08
CA CYS A 82 11.39 -0.64 0.81
C CYS A 82 12.66 -0.48 1.64
N SER A 83 13.70 0.15 1.07
CA SER A 83 14.92 0.49 1.81
C SER A 83 14.64 1.43 2.98
N LEU A 84 13.69 2.36 2.84
CA LEU A 84 13.23 3.20 3.96
C LEU A 84 12.57 2.38 5.08
N CYS A 85 11.69 1.45 4.72
CA CYS A 85 11.05 0.56 5.71
C CYS A 85 12.07 -0.32 6.44
N GLU A 86 13.06 -0.86 5.73
CA GLU A 86 14.15 -1.63 6.31
C GLU A 86 15.02 -0.76 7.22
N LEU A 87 15.38 0.46 6.79
CA LEU A 87 16.18 1.42 7.54
C LEU A 87 15.56 1.82 8.89
N VAL A 88 14.23 1.94 8.95
CA VAL A 88 13.52 2.28 10.20
C VAL A 88 13.66 1.17 11.25
N LEU A 89 13.70 -0.09 10.81
CA LEU A 89 13.76 -1.26 11.68
C LEU A 89 15.20 -1.68 12.00
N ASP A 90 16.17 -1.30 11.16
CA ASP A 90 17.55 -1.77 11.33
C ASP A 90 18.30 -1.10 12.49
N LYS A 91 19.16 -1.90 13.12
CA LYS A 91 20.11 -1.44 14.14
C LYS A 91 21.26 -0.64 13.52
N ASP A 92 21.70 -1.03 12.32
CA ASP A 92 22.84 -0.41 11.64
C ASP A 92 22.40 0.29 10.33
N PRO A 93 22.09 1.60 10.38
CA PRO A 93 21.44 2.31 9.27
C PRO A 93 22.37 2.61 8.08
N LEU A 94 23.68 2.69 8.31
CA LEU A 94 24.70 2.89 7.28
C LEU A 94 25.77 1.80 7.40
N PRO A 95 25.82 0.82 6.49
CA PRO A 95 26.81 -0.26 6.54
C PRO A 95 28.24 0.20 6.17
N LEU A 96 28.43 1.47 5.79
CA LEU A 96 29.74 2.05 5.42
C LEU A 96 30.54 2.54 6.64
N VAL A 97 29.87 2.86 7.75
CA VAL A 97 30.48 3.47 8.94
C VAL A 97 30.54 2.45 10.06
N GLY A 98 31.64 2.45 10.83
CA GLY A 98 31.81 1.55 11.98
C GLY A 98 30.73 1.75 13.07
N PRO A 99 30.65 0.84 14.05
CA PRO A 99 29.66 0.91 15.12
C PRO A 99 29.77 2.27 15.84
N SER A 100 28.67 3.00 15.89
CA SER A 100 28.62 4.37 16.40
C SER A 100 27.83 4.44 17.70
N SER A 101 28.07 5.48 18.49
CA SER A 101 27.34 5.74 19.73
C SER A 101 25.82 5.89 19.47
N PRO A 102 24.95 5.57 20.45
CA PRO A 102 23.49 5.61 20.26
C PRO A 102 22.97 7.00 19.86
N SER A 103 23.62 8.08 20.28
CA SER A 103 23.28 9.45 19.84
C SER A 103 23.67 9.71 18.38
N ALA A 104 24.82 9.22 17.94
CA ALA A 104 25.25 9.32 16.55
C ALA A 104 24.37 8.48 15.61
N ARG A 105 23.81 7.35 16.08
CA ARG A 105 22.94 6.46 15.30
C ARG A 105 21.75 7.17 14.66
N GLU A 106 21.07 8.04 15.41
CA GLU A 106 19.90 8.76 14.87
C GLU A 106 20.31 9.78 13.78
N TYR A 107 21.47 10.44 13.94
CA TYR A 107 22.02 11.29 12.87
C TYR A 107 22.40 10.49 11.63
N TRP A 108 22.95 9.27 11.78
CA TRP A 108 23.25 8.38 10.64
C TRP A 108 21.99 7.95 9.89
N LYS A 109 20.85 7.74 10.57
CA LYS A 109 19.57 7.48 9.88
C LYS A 109 19.16 8.66 9.00
N ILE A 110 19.31 9.89 9.48
CA ILE A 110 19.01 11.10 8.69
C ILE A 110 19.90 11.17 7.44
N LEU A 111 21.19 10.86 7.57
CA LEU A 111 22.10 10.81 6.43
C LEU A 111 21.74 9.67 5.45
N ALA A 112 21.30 8.52 5.96
CA ALA A 112 20.83 7.41 5.13
C ALA A 112 19.64 7.81 4.25
N LEU A 113 18.73 8.67 4.72
CA LEU A 113 17.62 9.21 3.91
C LEU A 113 18.10 9.96 2.66
N LEU A 114 19.30 10.52 2.68
CA LEU A 114 19.91 11.20 1.54
C LEU A 114 20.77 10.22 0.69
N TYR A 115 21.42 9.26 1.35
CA TYR A 115 22.29 8.28 0.71
C TYR A 115 21.54 7.34 -0.24
N TYR A 116 20.43 6.71 0.19
CA TYR A 116 19.72 5.74 -0.66
C TYR A 116 19.18 6.34 -1.96
N PRO A 117 18.54 7.53 -1.96
CA PRO A 117 18.18 8.22 -3.19
C PRO A 117 19.38 8.47 -4.10
N ALA A 118 20.52 8.93 -3.56
CA ALA A 118 21.73 9.16 -4.35
C ALA A 118 22.31 7.86 -4.93
N PHE A 119 22.24 6.76 -4.17
CA PHE A 119 22.76 5.45 -4.56
C PHE A 119 21.97 4.83 -5.73
N TYR A 120 20.64 4.92 -5.71
CA TYR A 120 19.75 4.39 -6.76
C TYR A 120 19.40 5.41 -7.87
N PHE A 121 19.78 6.68 -7.70
CA PHE A 121 19.61 7.72 -8.72
C PHE A 121 20.14 7.36 -10.12
N PRO A 122 21.32 6.72 -10.29
CA PRO A 122 21.84 6.40 -11.62
C PRO A 122 20.91 5.46 -12.39
N LEU A 123 20.22 4.53 -11.72
CA LEU A 123 19.24 3.66 -12.36
C LEU A 123 18.16 4.50 -13.04
N LEU A 124 17.68 5.55 -12.39
CA LEU A 124 16.64 6.40 -12.95
C LEU A 124 17.19 7.33 -14.06
N ALA A 125 18.37 7.89 -13.87
CA ALA A 125 19.04 8.75 -14.85
C ALA A 125 19.38 8.02 -16.17
N CYS A 126 19.69 6.73 -16.11
CA CYS A 126 19.94 5.90 -17.30
C CYS A 126 18.72 5.82 -18.23
N ALA A 127 17.50 5.97 -17.71
CA ALA A 127 16.27 5.92 -18.51
C ALA A 127 16.02 7.23 -19.28
N THR A 128 16.54 8.37 -18.82
CA THR A 128 16.19 9.70 -19.37
C THR A 128 17.05 10.11 -20.56
N GLY A 129 18.28 9.63 -20.63
CA GLY A 129 19.24 10.03 -21.68
C GLY A 129 18.88 9.59 -23.10
N ARG A 130 17.97 8.62 -23.31
CA ARG A 130 17.67 8.00 -24.63
C ARG A 130 18.92 7.63 -25.46
N HIS A 131 20.05 7.39 -24.80
CA HIS A 131 21.31 7.01 -25.41
C HIS A 131 21.56 5.52 -25.16
N ARG A 132 22.11 4.81 -26.15
CA ARG A 132 22.47 3.39 -26.06
C ARG A 132 23.36 3.10 -24.85
N LEU A 133 24.33 3.98 -24.59
CA LEU A 133 25.22 3.90 -23.43
C LEU A 133 24.47 3.98 -22.10
N GLY A 134 23.40 4.78 -22.02
CA GLY A 134 22.55 4.86 -20.82
C GLY A 134 21.79 3.56 -20.56
N TYR A 135 21.23 2.94 -21.61
CA TYR A 135 20.54 1.65 -21.47
C TYR A 135 21.48 0.50 -21.12
N LEU A 136 22.69 0.50 -21.67
CA LEU A 136 23.73 -0.48 -21.31
C LEU A 136 24.14 -0.33 -19.85
N ALA A 137 24.49 0.89 -19.41
CA ALA A 137 24.84 1.18 -18.03
C ALA A 137 23.70 0.84 -17.05
N GLY A 138 22.46 1.18 -17.41
CA GLY A 138 21.27 0.84 -16.62
C GLY A 138 21.04 -0.67 -16.50
N SER A 139 21.30 -1.45 -17.56
CA SER A 139 21.20 -2.91 -17.55
C SER A 139 22.24 -3.52 -16.61
N LEU A 140 23.50 -3.10 -16.73
CA LEU A 140 24.59 -3.59 -15.88
C LEU A 140 24.35 -3.27 -14.40
N LEU A 141 23.92 -2.04 -14.09
CA LEU A 141 23.58 -1.65 -12.73
C LEU A 141 22.40 -2.46 -12.18
N ALA A 142 21.32 -2.62 -12.95
CA ALA A 142 20.14 -3.38 -12.52
C ALA A 142 20.50 -4.85 -12.26
N TRP A 143 21.32 -5.47 -13.11
CA TRP A 143 21.83 -6.82 -12.91
C TRP A 143 22.76 -6.92 -11.70
N GLY A 144 23.66 -5.96 -11.51
CA GLY A 144 24.54 -5.93 -10.33
C GLY A 144 23.77 -5.87 -9.02
N HIS A 145 22.78 -4.97 -8.92
CA HIS A 145 21.91 -4.89 -7.74
C HIS A 145 21.08 -6.17 -7.57
N CYS A 146 20.44 -6.66 -8.64
CA CYS A 146 19.59 -7.85 -8.59
C CYS A 146 20.38 -9.10 -8.17
N LEU A 147 21.56 -9.31 -8.75
CA LEU A 147 22.41 -10.47 -8.47
C LEU A 147 22.85 -10.47 -7.00
N VAL A 148 23.36 -9.35 -6.49
CA VAL A 148 23.80 -9.27 -5.08
C VAL A 148 22.64 -9.50 -4.12
N HIS A 149 21.48 -8.88 -4.37
CA HIS A 149 20.31 -9.05 -3.51
C HIS A 149 19.78 -10.48 -3.49
N VAL A 150 19.72 -11.15 -4.66
CA VAL A 150 19.33 -12.57 -4.74
C VAL A 150 20.38 -13.44 -4.04
N TRP A 151 21.67 -13.21 -4.29
CA TRP A 151 22.76 -13.99 -3.72
C TRP A 151 22.76 -13.96 -2.19
N GLN A 152 22.64 -12.78 -1.59
CA GLN A 152 22.56 -12.60 -0.13
C GLN A 152 21.41 -13.38 0.50
N LYS A 153 20.28 -13.52 -0.20
CA LYS A 153 19.08 -14.21 0.30
C LYS A 153 19.12 -15.73 0.07
N VAL A 154 19.82 -16.18 -0.98
CA VAL A 154 20.06 -17.60 -1.21
C VAL A 154 21.00 -18.17 -0.13
N GLU A 155 22.06 -17.42 0.22
CA GLU A 155 23.00 -17.84 1.27
C GLU A 155 22.38 -17.77 2.66
N CYS A 156 21.67 -16.68 2.96
CA CYS A 156 21.09 -16.44 4.28
C CYS A 156 19.57 -16.19 4.19
N PRO A 157 18.76 -17.26 4.04
CA PRO A 157 17.31 -17.12 3.96
C PRO A 157 16.67 -16.74 5.29
N GLN A 158 17.30 -17.07 6.43
CA GLN A 158 16.76 -16.86 7.77
C GLN A 158 17.59 -15.82 8.53
N SER A 159 16.94 -14.80 9.07
CA SER A 159 17.57 -13.78 9.94
C SER A 159 16.91 -13.79 11.33
N PRO A 160 17.69 -13.70 12.42
CA PRO A 160 17.16 -13.73 13.79
C PRO A 160 16.45 -12.42 14.21
N LYS A 161 16.47 -11.34 13.40
CA LYS A 161 16.06 -10.01 13.85
C LYS A 161 14.60 -9.90 14.31
N ILE A 162 13.65 -10.66 13.75
CA ILE A 162 12.24 -10.66 14.16
C ILE A 162 11.59 -12.05 13.96
N GLN A 163 11.77 -12.66 12.78
CA GLN A 163 11.38 -14.05 12.49
C GLN A 163 12.01 -14.49 11.15
N ALA A 164 12.33 -15.78 10.99
CA ALA A 164 12.95 -16.33 9.77
C ALA A 164 12.23 -15.92 8.46
N LEU A 165 10.90 -15.85 8.49
CA LEU A 165 10.06 -15.56 7.31
C LEU A 165 9.97 -14.05 6.98
N TYR A 166 10.16 -13.18 7.98
CA TYR A 166 9.99 -11.73 7.82
C TYR A 166 11.01 -11.14 6.85
N ALA A 167 12.29 -11.50 7.01
CA ALA A 167 13.38 -10.98 6.18
C ALA A 167 13.27 -11.40 4.70
N LEU A 168 12.56 -12.50 4.41
CA LEU A 168 12.26 -12.94 3.05
C LEU A 168 11.06 -12.17 2.48
N LEU A 169 9.95 -12.14 3.22
CA LEU A 169 8.72 -11.48 2.76
C LEU A 169 8.88 -9.96 2.61
N SER A 170 9.64 -9.30 3.50
CA SER A 170 9.86 -7.85 3.41
C SER A 170 10.63 -7.45 2.15
N HIS A 171 11.47 -8.36 1.63
CA HIS A 171 12.33 -8.13 0.47
C HIS A 171 11.62 -8.38 -0.87
N VAL A 172 10.45 -9.04 -0.87
CA VAL A 172 9.70 -9.39 -2.08
C VAL A 172 9.44 -8.17 -2.99
N PRO A 173 8.97 -7.00 -2.49
CA PRO A 173 8.73 -5.85 -3.36
C PRO A 173 10.02 -5.26 -3.96
N THR A 174 11.13 -5.31 -3.23
CA THR A 174 12.46 -4.92 -3.72
C THR A 174 12.95 -5.87 -4.81
N ALA A 175 12.83 -7.17 -4.60
CA ALA A 175 13.21 -8.17 -5.61
C ALA A 175 12.37 -8.04 -6.89
N LEU A 176 11.06 -7.86 -6.77
CA LEU A 176 10.16 -7.69 -7.92
C LEU A 176 10.48 -6.41 -8.71
N SER A 177 10.80 -5.31 -8.03
CA SER A 177 11.16 -4.04 -8.68
C SER A 177 12.52 -4.12 -9.38
N LEU A 178 13.52 -4.79 -8.78
CA LEU A 178 14.80 -5.06 -9.42
C LEU A 178 14.67 -6.00 -10.62
N LEU A 179 13.84 -7.04 -10.53
CA LEU A 179 13.54 -7.95 -11.63
C LEU A 179 12.86 -7.20 -12.79
N LEU A 180 11.95 -6.29 -12.49
CA LEU A 180 11.32 -5.45 -13.51
C LEU A 180 12.37 -4.59 -14.24
N LEU A 181 13.29 -3.97 -13.51
CA LEU A 181 14.38 -3.17 -14.10
C LEU A 181 15.36 -4.03 -14.91
N SER A 182 15.70 -5.21 -14.42
CA SER A 182 16.65 -6.13 -15.06
C SER A 182 16.13 -6.69 -16.39
N LEU A 183 14.81 -6.78 -16.56
CA LEU A 183 14.17 -7.16 -17.83
C LEU A 183 13.92 -5.94 -18.73
N TRP A 184 13.54 -4.81 -18.15
CA TRP A 184 13.14 -3.62 -18.90
C TRP A 184 14.31 -2.91 -19.60
N TYR A 185 15.46 -2.74 -18.93
CA TYR A 185 16.61 -2.08 -19.54
C TYR A 185 17.20 -2.84 -20.75
N PRO A 186 17.40 -4.17 -20.69
CA PRO A 186 17.82 -4.92 -21.85
C PRO A 186 16.79 -4.91 -22.99
N ALA A 187 15.49 -4.93 -22.68
CA ALA A 187 14.45 -4.82 -23.69
C ALA A 187 14.50 -3.45 -24.42
N LEU A 188 14.75 -2.36 -23.70
CA LEU A 188 14.96 -1.03 -24.30
C LEU A 188 16.24 -0.99 -25.15
N LEU A 189 17.33 -1.60 -24.67
CA LEU A 189 18.58 -1.70 -25.41
C LEU A 189 18.38 -2.48 -26.70
N GLY A 190 17.72 -3.65 -26.66
CA GLY A 190 17.40 -4.47 -27.82
C GLY A 190 16.60 -3.71 -28.86
N ARG A 191 15.55 -2.98 -28.45
CA ARG A 191 14.78 -2.11 -29.36
C ARG A 191 15.65 -1.03 -30.01
N SER A 192 16.55 -0.42 -29.25
CA SER A 192 17.46 0.62 -29.77
C SER A 192 18.54 0.09 -30.75
N LEU A 193 18.81 -1.22 -30.71
CA LEU A 193 19.72 -1.93 -31.61
C LEU A 193 18.99 -2.44 -32.87
N CYS A 194 17.76 -2.92 -32.73
CA CYS A 194 16.92 -3.40 -33.83
C CYS A 194 16.44 -2.32 -34.82
N GLY A 195 16.91 -1.07 -34.70
CA GLY A 195 16.63 -0.05 -35.69
C GLY A 195 15.24 0.58 -35.62
N ASP A 196 14.46 0.33 -34.55
CA ASP A 196 13.41 1.25 -34.11
C ASP A 196 14.10 2.52 -33.59
N GLY A 197 14.66 3.29 -34.52
CA GLY A 197 15.37 4.53 -34.25
C GLY A 197 14.42 5.53 -33.57
N PRO A 198 14.96 6.51 -32.84
CA PRO A 198 14.14 7.61 -32.35
C PRO A 198 13.53 8.32 -33.56
N GLU A 199 12.23 8.13 -33.76
CA GLU A 199 11.39 8.89 -34.70
C GLU A 199 11.85 10.36 -34.73
N PRO A 200 12.19 10.91 -35.91
CA PRO A 200 12.81 12.21 -36.02
C PRO A 200 11.82 13.30 -35.59
N ARG A 201 12.11 13.97 -34.47
CA ARG A 201 11.50 15.26 -34.07
C ARG A 201 9.96 15.34 -34.11
N GLU A 202 9.24 14.24 -33.98
CA GLU A 202 7.84 14.34 -33.53
C GLU A 202 7.84 14.76 -32.07
N ILE A 203 6.99 15.73 -31.72
CA ILE A 203 6.76 16.12 -30.32
C ILE A 203 6.44 14.84 -29.54
N PRO A 204 7.21 14.46 -28.50
CA PRO A 204 6.87 13.33 -27.65
C PRO A 204 5.43 13.49 -27.17
N GLY A 205 4.55 12.58 -27.57
CA GLY A 205 3.11 12.65 -27.26
C GLY A 205 2.19 12.73 -28.46
N SER A 206 2.69 12.99 -29.67
CA SER A 206 1.87 13.22 -30.88
C SER A 206 0.78 12.15 -31.06
N GLY A 207 1.15 10.87 -30.94
CA GLY A 207 0.25 9.73 -31.07
C GLY A 207 -0.80 9.64 -29.96
N TYR A 208 -0.41 9.86 -28.69
CA TYR A 208 -1.34 9.87 -27.57
C TYR A 208 -2.32 11.05 -27.65
N TYR A 209 -1.83 12.27 -27.85
CA TYR A 209 -2.69 13.46 -27.94
C TYR A 209 -3.65 13.36 -29.12
N ARG A 210 -3.18 12.84 -30.27
CA ARG A 210 -4.03 12.56 -31.44
C ARG A 210 -5.12 11.53 -31.12
N ARG A 211 -4.78 10.44 -30.42
CA ARG A 211 -5.77 9.42 -29.99
C ARG A 211 -6.76 9.97 -28.98
N TYR A 212 -6.30 10.75 -27.99
CA TYR A 212 -7.16 11.40 -27.01
C TYR A 212 -8.15 12.36 -27.68
N LEU A 213 -7.65 13.23 -28.56
CA LEU A 213 -8.47 14.18 -29.29
C LEU A 213 -9.48 13.46 -30.19
N LYS A 214 -9.07 12.41 -30.90
CA LYS A 214 -9.96 11.55 -31.68
C LYS A 214 -11.06 10.95 -30.79
N ALA A 215 -10.72 10.40 -29.63
CA ALA A 215 -11.70 9.83 -28.70
C ALA A 215 -12.70 10.87 -28.17
N VAL A 216 -12.23 12.08 -27.82
CA VAL A 216 -13.09 13.18 -27.36
C VAL A 216 -14.04 13.65 -28.46
N LEU A 217 -13.55 13.81 -29.69
CA LEU A 217 -14.34 14.23 -30.84
C LEU A 217 -15.36 13.14 -31.25
N CYS A 218 -14.95 11.87 -31.30
CA CYS A 218 -15.84 10.76 -31.63
C CYS A 218 -16.95 10.53 -30.60
N LYS A 219 -16.70 10.84 -29.31
CA LYS A 219 -17.72 10.70 -28.25
C LYS A 219 -18.90 11.67 -28.42
N ARG A 220 -18.71 12.79 -29.12
CA ARG A 220 -19.78 13.76 -29.44
C ARG A 220 -20.85 13.16 -30.37
N GLY A 221 -20.49 12.18 -31.20
CA GLY A 221 -21.44 11.51 -32.12
C GLY A 221 -22.24 10.34 -31.53
N ARG A 222 -21.96 9.91 -30.28
CA ARG A 222 -22.44 8.62 -29.75
C ARG A 222 -23.46 8.73 -28.61
N LYS A 223 -24.04 9.91 -28.35
CA LYS A 223 -25.16 10.10 -27.41
C LYS A 223 -26.47 9.57 -28.00
N GLY A 224 -26.51 8.28 -28.31
CA GLY A 224 -27.75 7.52 -28.47
C GLY A 224 -27.99 6.72 -27.19
N SER A 225 -29.06 7.03 -26.48
CA SER A 225 -29.46 6.42 -25.22
C SER A 225 -29.65 4.91 -25.36
N SER A 226 -29.08 4.11 -24.44
CA SER A 226 -29.51 2.72 -24.24
C SER A 226 -30.44 2.62 -23.04
N VAL A 227 -31.48 1.83 -23.23
CA VAL A 227 -32.66 1.62 -22.40
C VAL A 227 -32.28 1.11 -21.01
N ARG A 228 -32.92 1.65 -19.97
CA ARG A 228 -32.86 1.12 -18.58
C ARG A 228 -33.54 -0.25 -18.57
N ILE A 229 -32.75 -1.32 -18.59
CA ILE A 229 -33.22 -2.67 -18.32
C ILE A 229 -33.18 -2.89 -16.81
N GLN A 230 -34.25 -3.47 -16.27
CA GLN A 230 -34.46 -3.80 -14.86
C GLN A 230 -33.30 -4.67 -14.33
N GLU A 231 -32.39 -4.07 -13.56
CA GLU A 231 -31.14 -4.72 -13.15
C GLU A 231 -31.37 -5.72 -12.01
N SER A 232 -31.04 -6.99 -12.24
CA SER A 232 -30.94 -8.02 -11.20
C SER A 232 -29.90 -7.61 -10.12
N LEU A 233 -30.04 -8.11 -8.89
CA LEU A 233 -29.06 -7.88 -7.80
C LEU A 233 -27.62 -8.15 -8.25
N GLN A 234 -27.41 -9.17 -9.09
CA GLN A 234 -26.12 -9.50 -9.67
C GLN A 234 -25.62 -8.43 -10.67
N ALA A 235 -26.51 -7.86 -11.50
CA ALA A 235 -26.17 -6.75 -12.38
C ALA A 235 -25.82 -5.49 -11.57
N ARG A 236 -26.50 -5.25 -10.44
CA ARG A 236 -26.22 -4.14 -9.52
C ARG A 236 -24.87 -4.30 -8.82
N ILE A 237 -24.56 -5.50 -8.34
CA ILE A 237 -23.25 -5.85 -7.75
C ILE A 237 -22.15 -5.71 -8.80
N ARG A 238 -22.37 -6.23 -10.01
CA ARG A 238 -21.41 -6.14 -11.13
C ARG A 238 -21.20 -4.69 -11.58
N SER A 239 -22.25 -3.87 -11.59
CA SER A 239 -22.18 -2.43 -11.89
C SER A 239 -21.42 -1.68 -10.80
N CYS A 240 -21.65 -1.98 -9.53
CA CYS A 240 -20.89 -1.45 -8.40
C CYS A 240 -19.40 -1.82 -8.48
N LEU A 241 -19.09 -3.10 -8.71
CA LEU A 241 -17.72 -3.58 -8.92
C LEU A 241 -17.05 -2.94 -10.13
N ARG A 242 -17.75 -2.79 -11.26
CA ARG A 242 -17.22 -2.09 -12.44
C ARG A 242 -17.03 -0.60 -12.22
N SER A 243 -17.87 0.03 -11.41
CA SER A 243 -17.68 1.42 -10.97
C SER A 243 -16.48 1.57 -10.04
N TYR A 244 -16.09 0.48 -9.36
CA TYR A 244 -15.02 0.47 -8.37
C TYR A 244 -13.65 0.11 -8.97
N ILE A 245 -13.64 -0.82 -9.94
CA ILE A 245 -12.46 -1.23 -10.67
C ILE A 245 -12.10 -0.14 -11.68
N TYR A 246 -10.86 0.35 -11.61
CA TYR A 246 -10.34 1.27 -12.61
C TYR A 246 -10.30 0.59 -13.99
N VAL A 247 -11.24 0.93 -14.86
CA VAL A 247 -11.21 0.50 -16.27
C VAL A 247 -10.43 1.54 -17.08
N PRO A 248 -9.26 1.20 -17.65
CA PRO A 248 -8.56 2.12 -18.54
C PRO A 248 -9.46 2.44 -19.74
N GLU A 249 -9.68 3.72 -20.06
CA GLU A 249 -10.31 4.06 -21.35
C GLU A 249 -9.23 4.47 -22.33
N GLU A 250 -9.49 4.17 -23.59
CA GLU A 250 -8.63 4.56 -24.70
C GLU A 250 -8.43 6.07 -24.73
N GLY A 251 -7.16 6.49 -24.82
CA GLY A 251 -6.77 7.88 -24.97
C GLY A 251 -6.60 8.69 -23.68
N PHE A 252 -6.95 8.18 -22.49
CA PHE A 252 -6.64 8.89 -21.22
C PHE A 252 -5.61 8.12 -20.40
N ARG A 253 -4.48 8.76 -20.10
CA ARG A 253 -3.42 8.22 -19.26
C ARG A 253 -3.35 9.00 -17.94
N ILE A 254 -3.07 8.28 -16.86
CA ILE A 254 -2.89 8.85 -15.52
C ILE A 254 -1.51 9.53 -15.42
N PRO A 255 -1.33 10.67 -14.72
CA PRO A 255 -0.01 11.27 -14.51
C PRO A 255 0.94 10.35 -13.73
N LEU A 256 2.24 10.38 -14.06
CA LEU A 256 3.26 9.54 -13.43
C LEU A 256 3.30 9.72 -11.91
N LYS A 257 3.16 10.95 -11.41
CA LYS A 257 3.17 11.25 -9.98
C LYS A 257 2.07 10.49 -9.21
N LEU A 258 0.89 10.33 -9.80
CA LEU A 258 -0.22 9.59 -9.18
C LEU A 258 0.03 8.08 -9.20
N VAL A 259 0.60 7.57 -10.30
CA VAL A 259 1.00 6.14 -10.37
C VAL A 259 2.04 5.85 -9.29
N LEU A 260 3.06 6.71 -9.16
CA LEU A 260 4.06 6.60 -8.11
C LEU A 260 3.42 6.64 -6.72
N SER A 261 2.54 7.60 -6.43
CA SER A 261 1.92 7.71 -5.11
C SER A 261 1.09 6.47 -4.74
N VAL A 262 0.37 5.89 -5.70
CA VAL A 262 -0.45 4.69 -5.43
C VAL A 262 0.43 3.46 -5.27
N THR A 263 1.45 3.26 -6.12
CA THR A 263 2.38 2.14 -5.95
C THR A 263 3.08 2.20 -4.60
N MET A 264 3.56 3.39 -4.21
CA MET A 264 4.20 3.61 -2.91
C MET A 264 3.24 3.30 -1.76
N ALA A 265 1.98 3.73 -1.85
CA ALA A 265 0.97 3.42 -0.85
C ALA A 265 0.68 1.91 -0.75
N VAL A 266 0.63 1.18 -1.87
CA VAL A 266 0.44 -0.28 -1.86
C VAL A 266 1.62 -1.00 -1.20
N ILE A 267 2.86 -0.61 -1.54
CA ILE A 267 4.06 -1.16 -0.90
C ILE A 267 4.05 -0.83 0.61
N ALA A 268 3.63 0.38 0.98
CA ALA A 268 3.50 0.80 2.37
C ALA A 268 2.50 -0.06 3.16
N VAL A 269 1.31 -0.29 2.60
CA VAL A 269 0.31 -1.16 3.20
C VAL A 269 0.85 -2.57 3.37
N TYR A 270 1.55 -3.11 2.37
CA TYR A 270 2.18 -4.43 2.45
C TYR A 270 3.21 -4.52 3.59
N GLN A 271 4.15 -3.56 3.68
CA GLN A 271 5.20 -3.57 4.69
C GLN A 271 4.64 -3.43 6.11
N VAL A 272 3.68 -2.52 6.31
CA VAL A 272 3.04 -2.32 7.63
C VAL A 272 2.19 -3.54 8.02
N ALA A 273 1.41 -4.10 7.09
CA ALA A 273 0.61 -5.29 7.35
C ALA A 273 1.48 -6.51 7.72
N LEU A 274 2.60 -6.70 7.01
CA LEU A 274 3.56 -7.75 7.32
C LEU A 274 4.17 -7.57 8.72
N LEU A 275 4.56 -6.34 9.08
CA LEU A 275 5.10 -6.02 10.39
C LEU A 275 4.10 -6.30 11.51
N LEU A 276 2.83 -5.88 11.33
CA LEU A 276 1.74 -6.14 12.27
C LEU A 276 1.51 -7.64 12.47
N LEU A 277 1.46 -8.41 11.37
CA LEU A 277 1.26 -9.86 11.41
C LEU A 277 2.39 -10.56 12.18
N VAL A 278 3.64 -10.23 11.86
CA VAL A 278 4.83 -10.84 12.47
C VAL A 278 5.04 -10.39 13.92
N ALA A 279 4.59 -9.21 14.32
CA ALA A 279 4.67 -8.77 15.71
C ALA A 279 3.65 -9.50 16.61
N PHE A 280 2.42 -9.71 16.13
CA PHE A 280 1.32 -10.21 16.95
C PHE A 280 1.15 -11.74 16.92
N VAL A 281 1.23 -12.38 15.75
CA VAL A 281 0.93 -13.82 15.63
C VAL A 281 1.94 -14.68 16.40
N PRO A 282 3.26 -14.46 16.29
CA PRO A 282 4.23 -15.25 17.05
C PRO A 282 4.11 -15.06 18.55
N THR A 283 3.88 -13.83 19.02
CA THR A 283 3.76 -13.54 20.47
C THR A 283 2.54 -14.26 21.06
N ILE A 284 1.38 -14.22 20.40
CA ILE A 284 0.20 -14.99 20.84
C ILE A 284 0.44 -16.50 20.78
N ARG A 285 1.15 -17.01 19.76
CA ARG A 285 1.49 -18.44 19.68
C ARG A 285 2.41 -18.89 20.81
N ILE A 286 3.39 -18.07 21.18
CA ILE A 286 4.29 -18.30 22.31
C ILE A 286 3.48 -18.33 23.61
N VAL A 287 2.61 -17.33 23.83
CA VAL A 287 1.73 -17.28 25.01
C VAL A 287 0.83 -18.51 25.08
N ARG A 288 0.21 -18.90 23.96
CA ARG A 288 -0.66 -20.09 23.89
C ARG A 288 0.08 -21.40 24.16
N ALA A 289 1.30 -21.56 23.62
CA ALA A 289 2.12 -22.74 23.86
C ALA A 289 2.68 -22.77 25.29
N GLY A 290 2.96 -21.60 25.87
CA GLY A 290 3.42 -21.42 27.25
C GLY A 290 2.32 -21.59 28.30
N MET A 291 1.04 -21.72 27.93
CA MET A 291 -0.02 -22.06 28.89
C MET A 291 0.13 -23.50 29.36
N THR A 292 0.92 -23.68 30.43
CA THR A 292 1.07 -24.92 31.20
C THR A 292 0.29 -24.82 32.52
N LYS A 293 0.12 -25.97 33.20
CA LYS A 293 -0.61 -26.08 34.47
C LYS A 293 -0.05 -25.14 35.54
N ASP A 294 1.28 -25.02 35.60
CA ASP A 294 1.98 -24.22 36.62
C ASP A 294 1.73 -22.70 36.47
N ILE A 295 1.62 -22.21 35.24
CA ILE A 295 1.29 -20.80 34.95
C ILE A 295 -0.16 -20.48 35.29
N VAL A 296 -1.09 -21.42 35.09
CA VAL A 296 -2.49 -21.24 35.49
C VAL A 296 -2.61 -21.17 37.00
N VAL A 297 -1.91 -22.03 37.74
CA VAL A 297 -1.85 -21.97 39.22
C VAL A 297 -1.33 -20.62 39.71
N LEU A 298 -0.30 -20.08 39.04
CA LEU A 298 0.20 -18.72 39.32
C LEU A 298 -0.87 -17.64 39.04
N LEU A 299 -1.59 -17.73 37.92
CA LEU A 299 -2.66 -16.79 37.56
C LEU A 299 -3.83 -16.82 38.55
N VAL A 300 -4.18 -18.01 39.06
CA VAL A 300 -5.15 -18.20 40.14
C VAL A 300 -4.65 -17.57 41.44
N GLN A 301 -3.36 -17.70 41.74
CA GLN A 301 -2.72 -17.04 42.88
C GLN A 301 -2.69 -15.50 42.76
N PHE A 302 -2.73 -14.97 41.53
CA PHE A 302 -2.91 -13.55 41.24
C PHE A 302 -4.38 -13.06 41.29
N GLY A 303 -5.33 -13.92 41.65
CA GLY A 303 -6.71 -13.51 41.94
C GLY A 303 -7.71 -13.71 40.79
N LEU A 304 -7.36 -14.49 39.76
CA LEU A 304 -8.36 -15.00 38.82
C LEU A 304 -9.08 -16.17 39.47
N VAL A 305 -10.30 -15.94 39.97
CA VAL A 305 -11.15 -16.95 40.60
C VAL A 305 -11.56 -17.99 39.55
N PRO A 306 -11.15 -19.26 39.67
CA PRO A 306 -11.66 -20.37 38.86
C PRO A 306 -13.18 -20.49 39.03
N SER A 307 -13.87 -20.93 37.99
CA SER A 307 -15.35 -21.01 38.01
C SER A 307 -15.87 -22.02 39.04
N ASP A 308 -15.07 -23.02 39.42
CA ASP A 308 -15.44 -24.08 40.36
C ASP A 308 -14.26 -24.50 41.24
N ASN A 309 -14.56 -25.14 42.38
CA ASN A 309 -13.60 -25.48 43.43
C ASN A 309 -12.38 -26.29 42.91
N PRO A 310 -11.14 -25.90 43.27
CA PRO A 310 -9.89 -26.45 42.72
C PRO A 310 -9.55 -27.90 43.18
N ALA A 311 -10.48 -28.61 43.81
CA ALA A 311 -10.21 -29.90 44.44
C ALA A 311 -10.21 -31.09 43.46
N VAL A 312 -10.64 -30.90 42.19
CA VAL A 312 -10.73 -31.97 41.20
C VAL A 312 -9.74 -31.71 40.04
N PRO A 313 -8.68 -32.53 39.87
CA PRO A 313 -7.65 -32.31 38.85
C PRO A 313 -8.15 -32.35 37.38
N GLY A 314 -9.38 -32.83 37.14
CA GLY A 314 -10.04 -32.79 35.83
C GLY A 314 -10.50 -31.40 35.38
N ASP A 315 -10.80 -30.51 36.32
CA ASP A 315 -11.42 -29.20 36.01
C ASP A 315 -10.38 -28.18 35.52
N MET A 316 -9.15 -28.25 36.03
CA MET A 316 -8.05 -27.38 35.60
C MET A 316 -7.63 -27.62 34.13
N GLU A 317 -7.70 -28.86 33.64
CA GLU A 317 -7.41 -29.16 32.23
C GLU A 317 -8.50 -28.57 31.30
N LYS A 318 -9.75 -28.58 31.76
CA LYS A 318 -10.88 -27.98 31.05
C LYS A 318 -10.76 -26.45 30.98
N GLU A 319 -10.38 -25.80 32.08
CA GLU A 319 -10.11 -24.36 32.10
C GLU A 319 -8.94 -23.98 31.18
N LEU A 320 -7.86 -24.77 31.20
CA LEU A 320 -6.71 -24.58 30.31
C LEU A 320 -7.10 -24.70 28.84
N SER A 321 -7.93 -25.69 28.49
CA SER A 321 -8.42 -25.87 27.12
C SER A 321 -9.30 -24.69 26.66
N THR A 322 -10.09 -24.12 27.58
CA THR A 322 -10.95 -22.97 27.33
C THR A 322 -10.12 -21.71 27.10
N ALA A 323 -9.09 -21.46 27.93
CA ALA A 323 -8.19 -20.34 27.74
C ALA A 323 -7.39 -20.42 26.43
N ARG A 324 -6.93 -21.62 26.05
CA ARG A 324 -6.32 -21.85 24.72
C ARG A 324 -7.28 -21.55 23.58
N HIS A 325 -8.56 -21.89 23.73
CA HIS A 325 -9.59 -21.59 22.73
C HIS A 325 -9.82 -20.07 22.59
N TYR A 326 -9.85 -19.32 23.71
CA TYR A 326 -9.94 -17.85 23.66
C TYR A 326 -8.72 -17.20 23.00
N LEU A 327 -7.50 -17.65 23.31
CA LEU A 327 -6.28 -17.17 22.64
C LEU A 327 -6.28 -17.49 21.14
N TRP A 328 -6.79 -18.66 20.74
CA TRP A 328 -6.96 -19.00 19.32
C TRP A 328 -7.99 -18.10 18.64
N SER A 329 -9.12 -17.82 19.30
CA SER A 329 -10.12 -16.86 18.81
C SER A 329 -9.52 -15.45 18.61
N LEU A 330 -8.67 -14.99 19.54
CA LEU A 330 -7.94 -13.72 19.41
C LEU A 330 -6.97 -13.69 18.22
N GLU A 331 -6.23 -14.79 17.98
CA GLU A 331 -5.37 -14.93 16.78
C GLU A 331 -6.21 -14.77 15.50
N VAL A 332 -7.35 -15.48 15.41
CA VAL A 332 -8.24 -15.43 14.25
C VAL A 332 -8.84 -14.02 14.08
N CYS A 333 -9.32 -13.40 15.15
CA CYS A 333 -9.87 -12.05 15.12
C CYS A 333 -8.87 -11.03 14.57
N TYR A 334 -7.60 -11.13 14.98
CA TYR A 334 -6.54 -10.23 14.52
C TYR A 334 -6.21 -10.40 13.04
N ILE A 335 -6.14 -11.65 12.57
CA ILE A 335 -5.87 -11.95 11.16
C ILE A 335 -7.05 -11.49 10.28
N CYS A 336 -8.28 -11.75 10.72
CA CYS A 336 -9.48 -11.30 10.01
C CYS A 336 -9.56 -9.76 9.94
N SER A 337 -9.30 -9.06 11.06
CA SER A 337 -9.30 -7.59 11.05
C SER A 337 -8.21 -7.00 10.16
N LEU A 338 -7.04 -7.65 10.10
CA LEU A 338 -5.93 -7.24 9.23
C LEU A 338 -6.24 -7.47 7.76
N ALA A 339 -6.86 -8.59 7.42
CA ALA A 339 -7.33 -8.85 6.05
C ALA A 339 -8.38 -7.81 5.63
N LEU A 340 -9.35 -7.51 6.50
CA LEU A 340 -10.39 -6.50 6.24
C LEU A 340 -9.82 -5.09 6.08
N SER A 341 -8.87 -4.68 6.92
CA SER A 341 -8.23 -3.36 6.82
C SER A 341 -7.40 -3.22 5.55
N CYS A 342 -6.65 -4.26 5.16
CA CYS A 342 -5.92 -4.30 3.89
C CYS A 342 -6.87 -4.23 2.69
N LEU A 343 -7.94 -5.04 2.68
CA LEU A 343 -8.93 -5.05 1.60
C LEU A 343 -9.60 -3.69 1.45
N LEU A 344 -10.02 -3.07 2.57
CA LEU A 344 -10.62 -1.74 2.56
C LEU A 344 -9.65 -0.69 2.03
N THR A 345 -8.40 -0.71 2.48
CA THR A 345 -7.38 0.27 2.03
C THR A 345 -7.09 0.11 0.54
N CYS A 346 -6.84 -1.12 0.06
CA CYS A 346 -6.66 -1.41 -1.37
C CYS A 346 -7.87 -0.95 -2.18
N ALA A 347 -9.07 -1.21 -1.66
CA ALA A 347 -10.29 -0.79 -2.31
C ALA A 347 -10.32 0.75 -2.41
N MET A 348 -10.07 1.47 -1.32
CA MET A 348 -10.08 2.94 -1.30
C MET A 348 -9.01 3.55 -2.23
N LEU A 349 -7.84 2.92 -2.36
CA LEU A 349 -6.81 3.34 -3.32
C LEU A 349 -7.29 3.20 -4.77
N LEU A 350 -7.95 2.08 -5.12
CA LEU A 350 -8.55 1.88 -6.45
C LEU A 350 -9.65 2.92 -6.74
N ARG A 351 -10.52 3.17 -5.76
CA ARG A 351 -11.55 4.23 -5.87
C ARG A 351 -10.92 5.60 -6.08
N THR A 352 -9.81 5.90 -5.39
CA THR A 352 -9.08 7.17 -5.53
C THR A 352 -8.54 7.37 -6.94
N LEU A 353 -8.06 6.31 -7.61
CA LEU A 353 -7.65 6.40 -9.02
C LEU A 353 -8.83 6.78 -9.94
N GLY A 354 -10.00 6.18 -9.70
CA GLY A 354 -11.22 6.47 -10.45
C GLY A 354 -11.71 7.92 -10.25
N THR A 355 -11.76 8.38 -9.01
CA THR A 355 -12.18 9.76 -8.68
C THR A 355 -11.17 10.80 -9.14
N HIS A 356 -9.87 10.52 -9.02
CA HIS A 356 -8.84 11.44 -9.51
C HIS A 356 -8.92 11.63 -11.02
N ARG A 357 -9.23 10.56 -11.76
CA ARG A 357 -9.49 10.64 -13.19
C ARG A 357 -10.71 11.50 -13.54
N SER A 358 -11.84 11.34 -12.84
CA SER A 358 -13.01 12.18 -13.09
C SER A 358 -12.72 13.64 -12.78
N ASN A 359 -11.98 13.91 -11.70
CA ASN A 359 -11.59 15.25 -11.29
C ASN A 359 -10.65 15.91 -12.31
N LEU A 360 -9.64 15.19 -12.80
CA LEU A 360 -8.75 15.69 -13.86
C LEU A 360 -9.52 16.03 -15.14
N ARG A 361 -10.50 15.21 -15.51
CA ARG A 361 -11.36 15.48 -16.68
C ARG A 361 -12.25 16.71 -16.48
N ALA A 362 -12.84 16.87 -15.30
CA ALA A 362 -13.63 18.06 -14.96
C ALA A 362 -12.75 19.32 -15.06
N LEU A 363 -11.51 19.26 -14.55
CA LEU A 363 -10.53 20.34 -14.66
C LEU A 363 -10.16 20.65 -16.12
N TYR A 364 -9.93 19.64 -16.97
CA TYR A 364 -9.67 19.86 -18.41
C TYR A 364 -10.84 20.48 -19.16
N ARG A 365 -12.07 20.29 -18.69
CA ARG A 365 -13.28 20.95 -19.25
C ARG A 365 -13.49 22.36 -18.72
N GLY A 366 -12.71 22.80 -17.73
CA GLY A 366 -12.95 24.06 -17.02
C GLY A 366 -14.13 24.01 -16.03
N ALA A 367 -14.66 22.82 -15.72
CA ALA A 367 -15.73 22.61 -14.74
C ALA A 367 -15.17 22.67 -13.31
N VAL A 368 -14.63 23.82 -12.91
CA VAL A 368 -13.93 24.03 -11.63
C VAL A 368 -14.86 23.82 -10.43
N LEU A 369 -16.14 24.13 -10.57
CA LEU A 369 -17.18 23.97 -9.53
C LEU A 369 -17.50 22.51 -9.20
N GLU A 370 -17.22 21.56 -10.12
CA GLU A 370 -17.39 20.12 -9.84
C GLU A 370 -16.30 19.58 -8.90
N VAL A 371 -15.17 20.28 -8.79
CA VAL A 371 -13.99 19.83 -8.04
C VAL A 371 -13.74 20.69 -6.81
N PHE A 372 -13.93 22.00 -6.93
CA PHE A 372 -13.69 22.97 -5.87
C PHE A 372 -14.98 23.69 -5.48
N PRO A 373 -15.21 23.92 -4.17
CA PRO A 373 -16.41 24.61 -3.69
C PRO A 373 -16.48 26.08 -4.13
N LYS A 374 -15.37 26.68 -4.58
CA LYS A 374 -15.30 28.05 -5.08
C LYS A 374 -14.60 28.07 -6.43
N ALA A 375 -15.15 28.82 -7.38
CA ALA A 375 -14.50 29.11 -8.65
C ALA A 375 -13.23 29.94 -8.37
N ARG A 376 -12.05 29.31 -8.55
CA ARG A 376 -10.75 29.96 -8.39
C ARG A 376 -9.96 29.83 -9.68
N SER A 377 -9.22 30.89 -10.03
CA SER A 377 -8.25 30.82 -11.12
C SER A 377 -7.14 29.83 -10.75
N LEU A 378 -6.87 28.86 -11.62
CA LEU A 378 -5.77 27.90 -11.48
C LEU A 378 -4.44 28.63 -11.70
N ARG A 379 -3.83 29.14 -10.62
CA ARG A 379 -2.50 29.74 -10.64
C ARG A 379 -1.53 28.87 -9.83
N PRO A 380 -0.33 28.55 -10.36
CA PRO A 380 0.67 27.81 -9.61
C PRO A 380 1.23 28.68 -8.48
N SER A 381 0.73 28.47 -7.26
CA SER A 381 1.26 29.14 -6.06
C SER A 381 2.49 28.41 -5.53
N ARG A 382 3.34 29.09 -4.76
CA ARG A 382 4.52 28.48 -4.11
C ARG A 382 4.10 27.29 -3.23
N GLN A 383 3.03 27.45 -2.46
CA GLN A 383 2.48 26.38 -1.60
C GLN A 383 1.99 25.19 -2.43
N ALA A 384 1.31 25.42 -3.55
CA ALA A 384 0.84 24.34 -4.42
C ALA A 384 1.99 23.51 -5.00
N VAL A 385 3.12 24.16 -5.35
CA VAL A 385 4.32 23.47 -5.83
C VAL A 385 4.92 22.59 -4.71
N VAL A 386 5.02 23.11 -3.48
CA VAL A 386 5.51 22.33 -2.33
C VAL A 386 4.62 21.12 -2.08
N CYS A 387 3.29 21.29 -2.05
CA CYS A 387 2.33 20.19 -1.90
C CYS A 387 2.44 19.16 -3.04
N TRP A 388 2.72 19.60 -4.27
CA TRP A 388 2.90 18.71 -5.40
C TRP A 388 4.18 17.86 -5.27
N ILE A 389 5.28 18.44 -4.78
CA ILE A 389 6.54 17.72 -4.57
C ILE A 389 6.34 16.58 -3.55
N SER A 390 5.65 16.86 -2.44
CA SER A 390 5.41 15.91 -1.33
C SER A 390 4.14 15.06 -1.44
N PHE A 391 3.38 15.18 -2.53
CA PHE A 391 2.12 14.45 -2.69
C PHE A 391 2.25 12.92 -2.50
N ALA A 392 3.29 12.32 -3.07
CA ALA A 392 3.48 10.87 -3.00
C ALA A 392 3.82 10.38 -1.58
N SER A 393 4.61 11.15 -0.83
CA SER A 393 4.94 10.82 0.56
C SER A 393 3.74 10.98 1.48
N PHE A 394 2.92 12.02 1.29
CA PHE A 394 1.68 12.17 2.06
C PHE A 394 0.71 11.02 1.82
N GLN A 395 0.53 10.59 0.57
CA GLN A 395 -0.33 9.47 0.24
C GLN A 395 0.11 8.17 0.95
N ALA A 396 1.42 7.86 0.92
CA ALA A 396 1.95 6.68 1.59
C ALA A 396 1.82 6.78 3.12
N ALA A 397 2.14 7.95 3.71
CA ALA A 397 2.05 8.16 5.16
C ALA A 397 0.61 8.03 5.68
N PHE A 398 -0.37 8.62 4.99
CA PHE A 398 -1.77 8.50 5.37
C PHE A 398 -2.32 7.08 5.13
N ALA A 399 -1.83 6.35 4.13
CA ALA A 399 -2.18 4.94 3.96
C ALA A 399 -1.67 4.10 5.14
N CYS A 400 -0.44 4.31 5.61
CA CYS A 400 0.10 3.63 6.81
C CYS A 400 -0.72 3.96 8.05
N LEU A 401 -0.95 5.24 8.33
CA LEU A 401 -1.72 5.69 9.50
C LEU A 401 -3.16 5.18 9.45
N GLY A 402 -3.78 5.24 8.28
CA GLY A 402 -5.12 4.72 8.04
C GLY A 402 -5.20 3.23 8.34
N LEU A 403 -4.22 2.44 7.89
CA LEU A 403 -4.17 1.00 8.17
C LEU A 403 -4.05 0.71 9.67
N LEU A 404 -3.19 1.45 10.39
CA LEU A 404 -3.02 1.28 11.84
C LEU A 404 -4.33 1.56 12.60
N ILE A 405 -4.98 2.68 12.29
CA ILE A 405 -6.26 3.07 12.93
C ILE A 405 -7.35 2.05 12.59
N GLN A 406 -7.48 1.68 11.30
CA GLN A 406 -8.45 0.68 10.87
C GLN A 406 -8.21 -0.68 11.53
N GLN A 407 -6.95 -1.09 11.70
CA GLN A 407 -6.62 -2.34 12.37
C GLN A 407 -7.08 -2.36 13.82
N VAL A 408 -6.85 -1.28 14.57
CA VAL A 408 -7.30 -1.19 15.97
C VAL A 408 -8.83 -1.26 16.06
N ILE A 409 -9.54 -0.48 15.24
CA ILE A 409 -11.00 -0.44 15.24
C ILE A 409 -11.58 -1.81 14.85
N PHE A 410 -11.15 -2.38 13.72
CA PHE A 410 -11.65 -3.68 13.27
C PHE A 410 -11.27 -4.82 14.20
N PHE A 411 -10.12 -4.77 14.86
CA PHE A 411 -9.75 -5.76 15.86
C PHE A 411 -10.71 -5.70 17.05
N LEU A 412 -10.95 -4.52 17.63
CA LEU A 412 -11.89 -4.36 18.74
C LEU A 412 -13.31 -4.81 18.36
N CYS A 413 -13.80 -4.43 17.17
CA CYS A 413 -15.10 -4.88 16.68
C CYS A 413 -15.16 -6.41 16.48
N SER A 414 -14.09 -7.01 15.93
CA SER A 414 -14.03 -8.46 15.69
C SER A 414 -13.98 -9.24 17.00
N VAL A 415 -13.23 -8.77 17.99
CA VAL A 415 -13.19 -9.35 19.33
C VAL A 415 -14.57 -9.24 20.00
N ALA A 416 -15.17 -8.04 20.00
CA ALA A 416 -16.52 -7.87 20.56
C ALA A 416 -17.54 -8.83 19.90
N PHE A 417 -17.50 -8.95 18.57
CA PHE A 417 -18.35 -9.88 17.84
C PHE A 417 -18.07 -11.35 18.19
N ALA A 418 -16.81 -11.77 18.23
CA ALA A 418 -16.45 -13.15 18.56
C ALA A 418 -16.89 -13.55 19.97
N PHE A 419 -16.64 -12.70 20.97
CA PHE A 419 -16.94 -13.02 22.37
C PHE A 419 -18.42 -12.84 22.74
N LEU A 420 -19.13 -11.86 22.16
CA LEU A 420 -20.53 -11.61 22.50
C LEU A 420 -21.52 -12.45 21.68
N VAL A 421 -21.13 -12.86 20.47
CA VAL A 421 -22.01 -13.55 19.51
C VAL A 421 -21.51 -14.95 19.20
N VAL A 422 -20.29 -15.10 18.66
CA VAL A 422 -19.82 -16.38 18.10
C VAL A 422 -19.63 -17.46 19.18
N ILE A 423 -18.87 -17.15 20.23
CA ILE A 423 -18.55 -18.13 21.27
C ILE A 423 -19.80 -18.58 22.06
N PRO A 424 -20.69 -17.67 22.51
CA PRO A 424 -21.91 -18.07 23.20
C PRO A 424 -22.86 -18.89 22.32
N LEU A 425 -22.93 -18.59 21.01
CA LEU A 425 -23.70 -19.40 20.05
C LEU A 425 -23.14 -20.83 19.93
N GLN A 426 -21.82 -20.99 19.95
CA GLN A 426 -21.18 -22.32 19.86
C GLN A 426 -21.32 -23.13 21.16
N ALA A 427 -21.20 -22.47 22.31
CA ALA A 427 -21.28 -23.11 23.62
C ALA A 427 -22.72 -23.32 24.11
N GLY A 428 -23.72 -22.73 23.45
CA GLY A 428 -25.12 -22.77 23.87
C GLY A 428 -25.40 -22.01 25.18
N THR A 429 -24.44 -21.24 25.68
CA THR A 429 -24.56 -20.41 26.88
C THR A 429 -25.17 -19.05 26.55
N GLY A 430 -26.07 -18.58 27.40
CA GLY A 430 -26.68 -17.26 27.25
C GLY A 430 -25.63 -16.15 27.41
N SER A 431 -25.31 -15.45 26.32
CA SER A 431 -24.47 -14.25 26.42
C SER A 431 -25.24 -13.09 27.05
N LEU A 432 -24.52 -12.13 27.63
CA LEU A 432 -25.09 -10.86 28.10
C LEU A 432 -25.95 -10.19 27.00
N LEU A 433 -25.52 -10.28 25.75
CA LEU A 433 -26.19 -9.65 24.61
C LEU A 433 -27.49 -10.39 24.26
N PHE A 434 -27.49 -11.73 24.27
CA PHE A 434 -28.72 -12.52 24.11
C PHE A 434 -29.70 -12.30 25.27
N GLY A 435 -29.20 -12.11 26.50
CA GLY A 435 -30.02 -11.74 27.65
C GLY A 435 -30.73 -10.39 27.45
N ILE A 436 -29.99 -9.37 27.00
CA ILE A 436 -30.57 -8.03 26.71
C ILE A 436 -31.58 -8.12 25.56
N ILE A 437 -31.26 -8.81 24.47
CA ILE A 437 -32.17 -8.98 23.33
C ILE A 437 -33.45 -9.70 23.76
N ARG A 438 -33.33 -10.79 24.54
CA ARG A 438 -34.47 -11.55 25.06
C ARG A 438 -35.33 -10.73 26.02
N ASN A 439 -34.78 -9.75 26.72
CA ASN A 439 -35.58 -8.88 27.58
C ASN A 439 -36.23 -7.73 26.79
N MET A 440 -35.60 -7.29 25.70
CA MET A 440 -36.02 -6.11 24.93
C MET A 440 -36.81 -6.42 23.65
N TRP A 441 -37.03 -7.69 23.28
CA TRP A 441 -37.74 -8.04 22.04
C TRP A 441 -39.12 -7.40 21.87
N PRO A 442 -39.97 -7.21 22.92
CA PRO A 442 -41.28 -6.58 22.74
C PRO A 442 -41.14 -5.09 22.39
N PHE A 443 -40.12 -4.43 22.95
CA PHE A 443 -39.82 -3.03 22.67
C PHE A 443 -39.38 -2.83 21.22
N TRP A 444 -38.46 -3.67 20.72
CA TRP A 444 -38.02 -3.60 19.32
C TRP A 444 -39.16 -3.90 18.35
N LEU A 445 -40.04 -4.85 18.68
CA LEU A 445 -41.23 -5.16 17.89
C LEU A 445 -42.17 -3.94 17.80
N ALA A 446 -42.46 -3.29 18.94
CA ALA A 446 -43.30 -2.10 18.96
C ALA A 446 -42.73 -0.97 18.10
N LEU A 447 -41.41 -0.76 18.13
CA LEU A 447 -40.74 0.24 17.30
C LEU A 447 -40.88 -0.06 15.80
N VAL A 448 -40.66 -1.31 15.38
CA VAL A 448 -40.82 -1.72 13.98
C VAL A 448 -42.27 -1.58 13.52
N VAL A 449 -43.23 -1.98 14.35
CA VAL A 449 -44.65 -1.82 14.05
C VAL A 449 -45.02 -0.34 13.93
N ALA A 450 -44.54 0.52 14.84
CA ALA A 450 -44.79 1.95 14.77
C ALA A 450 -44.25 2.57 13.46
N VAL A 451 -43.02 2.22 13.05
CA VAL A 451 -42.43 2.70 11.79
C VAL A 451 -43.19 2.18 10.57
N LEU A 452 -43.61 0.91 10.59
CA LEU A 452 -44.44 0.33 9.51
C LEU A 452 -45.79 1.02 9.42
N VAL A 453 -46.48 1.21 10.55
CA VAL A 453 -47.77 1.90 10.61
C VAL A 453 -47.65 3.35 10.15
N GLN A 454 -46.61 4.08 10.57
CA GLN A 454 -46.34 5.43 10.09
C GLN A 454 -46.12 5.47 8.57
N ASN A 455 -45.32 4.55 8.01
CA ASN A 455 -45.10 4.49 6.56
C ASN A 455 -46.37 4.11 5.79
N LEU A 456 -47.15 3.14 6.29
CA LEU A 456 -48.40 2.72 5.66
C LEU A 456 -49.44 3.83 5.72
N LEU A 457 -49.64 4.47 6.88
CA LEU A 457 -50.54 5.61 7.02
C LEU A 457 -50.10 6.78 6.12
N ALA A 458 -48.81 7.10 6.08
CA ALA A 458 -48.28 8.12 5.18
C ALA A 458 -48.60 7.80 3.71
N HIS A 459 -48.45 6.55 3.29
CA HIS A 459 -48.67 6.15 1.90
C HIS A 459 -50.15 6.03 1.51
N PHE A 460 -51.01 5.59 2.43
CA PHE A 460 -52.42 5.32 2.15
C PHE A 460 -53.37 6.45 2.53
N GLN A 461 -53.08 7.23 3.58
CA GLN A 461 -53.97 8.28 4.09
C GLN A 461 -53.48 9.70 3.79
N PHE A 462 -52.16 9.94 3.72
CA PHE A 462 -51.61 11.30 3.53
C PHE A 462 -51.07 11.56 2.12
N LEU A 463 -50.52 10.55 1.44
CA LEU A 463 -50.06 10.65 0.06
C LEU A 463 -51.21 10.28 -0.89
N GLU A 464 -52.12 11.23 -1.10
CA GLU A 464 -53.17 11.06 -2.11
C GLU A 464 -52.53 10.94 -3.50
N ARG A 465 -52.82 9.82 -4.19
CA ARG A 465 -52.17 9.43 -5.44
C ARG A 465 -52.75 10.18 -6.65
N ASN A 466 -53.07 11.46 -6.49
CA ASN A 466 -53.61 12.28 -7.56
C ASN A 466 -52.46 12.88 -8.38
N SER A 467 -52.32 12.35 -9.59
CA SER A 467 -51.17 12.49 -10.49
C SER A 467 -50.83 13.91 -10.98
N LEU A 468 -51.50 14.97 -10.51
CA LEU A 468 -51.32 16.31 -11.09
C LEU A 468 -51.17 17.48 -10.13
N GLN A 469 -51.26 17.31 -8.80
CA GLN A 469 -51.00 18.42 -7.88
C GLN A 469 -50.25 17.94 -6.65
N LYS A 470 -49.05 18.52 -6.45
CA LYS A 470 -48.40 18.58 -5.14
C LYS A 470 -49.29 19.44 -4.25
N GLU A 471 -50.26 18.82 -3.61
CA GLU A 471 -51.01 19.47 -2.54
C GLU A 471 -50.72 18.80 -1.21
N LEU A 472 -50.32 19.66 -0.28
CA LEU A 472 -50.21 19.37 1.13
C LEU A 472 -51.60 19.11 1.69
N THR A 473 -51.98 17.87 1.95
CA THR A 473 -53.14 17.62 2.82
C THR A 473 -53.01 16.31 3.56
N ASN A 474 -52.92 16.38 4.88
CA ASN A 474 -54.06 16.23 5.79
C ASN A 474 -53.54 16.69 7.16
N ARG A 475 -54.18 17.65 7.84
CA ARG A 475 -53.70 18.12 9.15
C ARG A 475 -54.32 17.30 10.26
#